data_AF-A0AAN8ZJS8-F1
#
_entry.id   AF-A0AAN8ZJS8-F1
#
_cell.length_a   1.000
_cell.length_b   1.000
_cell.length_c   1.000
_cell.angle_alpha   90.00
_cell.angle_beta   90.00
_cell.angle_gamma   90.00
#
_symmetry.space_group_name_H-M   'P 1'
#
loop_
_entity.id
_entity.type
_entity.pdbx_description
1 polymer ?
#
loop_
_entity_poly.entity_id
_entity_poly.type
_entity_poly.pdbx_seq_one_letter_code
_entity_poly.pdbx_strand_id
1 'polypeptide(L)'
;MERYLRENFEIKSKNSSEEELRRWRSAVSIVNNPRRRFRMVADLAKRAESERKRKKIQIFGLWDRRINTSVDSFLVFLVLGKLLGLVCWARN
;
A
#
# COMPACT_ATOMS: atom_id res chain seq x y z
N MET A 1 -53.80 28.96 14.71
CA MET A 1 -53.17 27.94 13.83
C MET A 1 -53.05 26.58 14.51
N GLU A 2 -52.55 26.51 15.75
CA GLU A 2 -52.25 25.24 16.43
C GLU A 2 -53.47 24.32 16.69
N ARG A 3 -54.66 24.88 16.99
CA ARG A 3 -55.89 24.08 17.16
C ARG A 3 -56.31 23.33 15.89
N TYR A 4 -56.26 24.00 14.75
CA TYR A 4 -56.61 23.41 13.44
C TYR A 4 -55.71 22.23 13.10
N LEU A 5 -54.42 22.33 13.41
CA LEU A 5 -53.45 21.26 13.15
C LEU A 5 -53.65 20.04 14.07
N ARG A 6 -54.09 20.24 15.32
CA ARG A 6 -54.35 19.13 16.26
C ARG A 6 -55.67 18.40 15.99
N GLU A 7 -56.69 19.11 15.53
CA GLU A 7 -58.02 18.52 15.28
C GLU A 7 -58.10 17.77 13.94
N ASN A 8 -57.31 18.17 12.93
CA ASN A 8 -57.40 17.58 11.58
C ASN A 8 -56.28 16.58 11.27
N PHE A 9 -55.18 16.57 12.03
CA PHE A 9 -54.03 15.70 11.77
C PHE A 9 -53.58 14.97 13.03
N GLU A 10 -53.56 13.64 12.98
CA GLU A 10 -52.82 12.83 13.97
C GLU A 10 -51.31 12.97 13.73
N ILE A 11 -50.73 14.04 14.30
CA ILE A 11 -49.30 14.31 14.19
C ILE A 11 -48.56 13.42 15.19
N LYS A 12 -47.95 12.33 14.69
CA LYS A 12 -47.05 11.51 15.51
C LYS A 12 -45.91 12.36 16.07
N SER A 13 -45.49 12.06 17.30
CA SER A 13 -44.38 12.76 17.95
C SER A 13 -43.13 12.71 17.06
N LYS A 14 -42.46 13.86 16.93
CA LYS A 14 -41.22 13.98 16.13
C LYS A 14 -40.12 13.04 16.61
N ASN A 15 -40.11 12.74 17.90
CA ASN A 15 -39.21 11.77 18.52
C ASN A 15 -39.95 10.44 18.70
N SER A 16 -39.41 9.40 18.07
CA SER A 16 -39.79 8.01 18.21
C SER A 16 -39.52 7.51 19.63
N SER A 17 -40.29 6.52 20.09
CA SER A 17 -40.10 5.93 21.43
C SER A 17 -38.71 5.27 21.54
N GLU A 18 -38.18 5.16 22.76
CA GLU A 18 -36.85 4.57 22.95
C GLU A 18 -36.76 3.12 22.45
N GLU A 19 -37.87 2.38 22.51
CA GLU A 19 -37.99 1.01 22.02
C GLU A 19 -37.90 0.93 20.49
N GLU A 20 -38.58 1.82 19.79
CA GLU A 20 -38.50 1.93 18.34
C GLU A 20 -37.08 2.31 17.91
N LEU A 21 -36.45 3.27 18.60
CA LEU A 21 -35.05 3.64 18.36
C LEU A 21 -34.10 2.45 18.59
N ARG A 22 -34.33 1.64 19.63
CA ARG A 22 -33.56 0.41 19.87
C ARG A 22 -33.75 -0.62 18.74
N ARG A 23 -34.99 -0.83 18.27
CA ARG A 23 -35.30 -1.72 17.13
C ARG A 23 -34.62 -1.26 15.84
N TRP A 24 -34.61 0.05 15.57
CA TRP A 24 -33.90 0.62 14.42
C TRP A 24 -32.40 0.43 14.54
N ARG A 25 -31.81 0.68 15.71
CA ARG A 25 -30.37 0.46 15.95
C ARG A 25 -29.98 -1.01 15.82
N SER A 26 -30.79 -1.93 16.32
CA SER A 26 -30.54 -3.37 16.17
C SER A 26 -30.65 -3.81 14.71
N ALA A 27 -31.67 -3.35 13.98
CA ALA A 27 -31.86 -3.67 12.56
C ALA A 27 -30.70 -3.14 11.69
N VAL A 28 -30.27 -1.90 11.93
CA VAL A 28 -29.14 -1.29 11.22
C VAL A 28 -27.80 -1.94 11.59
N SER A 29 -27.65 -2.48 12.81
CA SER A 29 -26.43 -3.19 13.23
C SER A 29 -26.19 -4.50 12.47
N ILE A 30 -27.27 -5.20 12.09
CA ILE A 30 -27.21 -6.44 11.31
C ILE A 30 -26.97 -6.12 9.82
N VAL A 31 -27.57 -5.03 9.31
CA VAL A 31 -27.54 -4.67 7.89
C VAL A 31 -26.29 -3.88 7.47
N ASN A 32 -25.55 -3.27 8.40
CA ASN A 32 -24.29 -2.59 8.09
C ASN A 32 -23.07 -3.53 8.01
N ASN A 33 -23.11 -4.38 6.98
CA ASN A 33 -22.00 -4.69 6.09
C ASN A 33 -20.63 -5.06 6.73
N PRO A 34 -20.44 -6.34 7.13
CA PRO A 34 -19.18 -6.89 7.59
C PRO A 34 -18.01 -6.68 6.60
N ARG A 35 -18.29 -6.74 5.29
CA ARG A 35 -17.29 -6.53 4.22
C ARG A 35 -16.79 -5.08 4.14
N ARG A 36 -17.54 -4.10 4.67
CA ARG A 36 -17.10 -2.70 4.79
C ARG A 36 -16.23 -2.44 6.02
N ARG A 37 -16.30 -3.24 7.09
CA ARG A 37 -15.43 -3.09 8.27
C ARG A 37 -13.95 -3.32 7.97
N PHE A 38 -13.65 -4.13 6.96
CA PHE A 38 -12.27 -4.42 6.56
C PHE A 38 -11.70 -3.45 5.50
N ARG A 39 -12.45 -2.43 5.05
CA ARG A 39 -11.93 -1.47 4.05
C ARG A 39 -10.70 -0.69 4.55
N MET A 40 -10.63 -0.43 5.86
CA MET A 40 -9.53 0.31 6.51
C MET A 40 -8.65 -0.59 7.39
N VAL A 41 -8.89 -1.91 7.37
CA VAL A 41 -8.05 -2.87 8.11
C VAL A 41 -6.94 -3.31 7.18
N ALA A 42 -5.71 -3.13 7.65
CA ALA A 42 -4.57 -3.52 6.88
C ALA A 42 -4.40 -5.03 6.82
N ASP A 43 -4.20 -5.54 5.61
CA ASP A 43 -3.79 -6.92 5.39
C ASP A 43 -2.31 -7.09 5.77
N LEU A 44 -2.07 -7.61 6.97
CA LEU A 44 -0.73 -7.84 7.51
C LEU A 44 0.05 -8.87 6.69
N ALA A 45 -0.62 -9.87 6.12
CA ALA A 45 0.01 -10.91 5.31
C ALA A 45 0.58 -10.30 4.02
N LYS A 46 -0.19 -9.45 3.34
CA LYS A 46 0.28 -8.73 2.14
C LYS A 46 1.43 -7.78 2.42
N ARG A 47 1.42 -7.10 3.58
CA ARG A 47 2.55 -6.23 3.99
C ARG A 47 3.83 -7.02 4.18
N ALA A 48 3.77 -8.13 4.93
CA ALA A 48 4.92 -9.00 5.14
C ALA A 48 5.47 -9.54 3.81
N GLU A 49 4.60 -9.93 2.87
CA GLU A 49 5.00 -10.36 1.54
C GLU A 49 5.68 -9.23 0.74
N SER A 50 5.11 -8.02 0.77
CA SER A 50 5.69 -6.85 0.08
C SER A 50 7.08 -6.47 0.62
N GLU A 51 7.28 -6.57 1.93
CA GLU A 51 8.58 -6.31 2.57
C GLU A 51 9.62 -7.35 2.14
N ARG A 52 9.25 -8.63 2.07
CA ARG A 52 10.12 -9.69 1.57
C ARG A 52 10.54 -9.43 0.12
N LYS A 53 9.60 -9.02 -0.74
CA LYS A 53 9.88 -8.66 -2.15
C LYS A 53 10.85 -7.48 -2.24
N ARG A 54 10.64 -6.42 -1.45
CA ARG A 54 11.55 -5.25 -1.39
C ARG A 54 12.97 -5.63 -0.99
N LYS A 55 13.13 -6.42 0.07
CA LYS A 55 14.45 -6.90 0.54
C LYS A 55 15.15 -7.75 -0.53
N LYS A 56 14.41 -8.64 -1.20
CA LYS A 56 14.95 -9.49 -2.29
C LYS A 56 15.48 -8.65 -3.46
N ILE A 57 14.73 -7.62 -3.87
CA ILE A 57 15.13 -6.72 -4.96
C ILE A 57 16.37 -5.90 -4.59
N GLN A 58 16.46 -5.40 -3.35
CA GLN A 58 17.63 -4.65 -2.87
C GLN A 58 18.91 -5.50 -2.87
N ILE A 59 18.82 -6.74 -2.41
CA ILE A 59 19.96 -7.67 -2.41
C ILE A 59 20.41 -7.96 -3.85
N PHE A 60 19.46 -8.15 -4.76
CA PHE A 60 19.78 -8.41 -6.17
C PHE A 60 20.46 -7.21 -6.84
N GLY A 61 19.95 -5.99 -6.65
CA GLY A 61 20.56 -4.77 -7.20
C GLY A 61 21.95 -4.45 -6.62
N LEU A 62 22.21 -4.82 -5.37
CA LEU A 62 23.54 -4.70 -4.76
C LEU A 62 24.52 -5.73 -5.31
N TRP A 63 24.07 -6.96 -5.56
CA TRP A 63 24.86 -7.99 -6.22
C TRP A 63 25.19 -7.62 -7.66
N ASP A 64 24.21 -7.12 -8.40
CA ASP A 64 24.39 -6.67 -9.79
C ASP A 64 25.37 -5.50 -9.89
N ARG A 65 25.22 -4.48 -9.02
CA ARG A 65 26.15 -3.35 -8.95
C ARG A 65 27.56 -3.79 -8.56
N ARG A 66 27.70 -4.74 -7.64
CA ARG A 66 28.99 -5.28 -7.20
C ARG A 66 29.69 -6.09 -8.31
N ILE A 67 28.95 -6.95 -9.02
CA ILE A 67 29.48 -7.72 -10.14
C ILE A 67 29.90 -6.77 -11.25
N ASN A 68 29.06 -5.80 -11.63
CA ASN A 68 29.41 -4.85 -12.69
C ASN A 68 30.69 -4.07 -12.35
N THR A 69 30.84 -3.57 -11.11
CA THR A 69 32.10 -2.89 -10.70
C THR A 69 33.32 -3.80 -10.75
N SER A 70 33.18 -5.10 -10.50
CA SER A 70 34.28 -6.06 -10.59
C SER A 70 34.66 -6.30 -12.04
N VAL A 71 33.69 -6.55 -12.92
CA VAL A 71 33.92 -6.85 -14.34
C VAL A 71 34.45 -5.60 -15.07
N ASP A 72 33.91 -4.42 -14.75
CA ASP A 72 34.39 -3.13 -15.25
C ASP A 72 35.84 -2.87 -14.82
N SER A 73 36.20 -3.18 -13.57
CA SER A 73 37.58 -3.07 -13.10
C SER A 73 38.52 -3.99 -13.87
N PHE A 74 38.16 -5.27 -14.06
CA PHE A 74 38.96 -6.22 -14.85
C PHE A 74 39.13 -5.78 -16.32
N LEU A 75 38.07 -5.26 -16.94
CA LEU A 75 38.13 -4.72 -18.30
C LEU A 75 39.02 -3.49 -18.40
N VAL A 76 38.97 -2.58 -17.42
CA VAL A 76 39.85 -1.40 -17.36
C VAL A 76 41.31 -1.82 -17.24
N PHE A 77 41.65 -2.81 -16.41
CA PHE A 77 43.01 -3.35 -16.31
C PHE A 77 43.51 -3.97 -17.62
N LEU A 78 42.65 -4.73 -18.31
CA LEU A 78 43.00 -5.35 -19.60
C LEU A 78 43.20 -4.32 -20.71
N VAL A 79 42.37 -3.28 -20.76
CA VAL A 79 42.46 -2.23 -21.78
C VAL A 79 43.67 -1.32 -21.54
N LEU A 80 43.92 -0.92 -20.29
CA LEU A 80 45.10 -0.12 -19.93
C LEU A 80 46.41 -0.90 -20.14
N GLY A 81 46.43 -2.19 -19.79
CA GLY A 81 47.57 -3.06 -20.05
C GLY A 81 47.89 -3.21 -21.54
N LYS A 82 46.86 -3.31 -22.40
CA LYS A 82 47.04 -3.34 -23.86
C LYS A 82 47.59 -2.03 -24.42
N LEU A 83 47.11 -0.89 -23.93
CA LEU A 83 47.61 0.44 -24.33
C LEU A 83 49.07 0.66 -23.91
N LEU A 84 49.43 0.28 -22.68
CA LEU A 84 50.81 0.34 -22.19
C LEU A 84 51.76 -0.57 -22.99
N GLY A 85 51.30 -1.77 -23.35
CA GLY A 85 52.06 -2.67 -24.24
C GLY A 85 52.27 -2.10 -25.64
N LEU A 86 51.25 -1.47 -26.22
CA LEU A 86 51.34 -0.78 -27.51
C LEU A 86 52.29 0.43 -27.48
N VAL A 87 52.28 1.21 -26.40
CA VAL A 87 53.20 2.35 -26.22
C VAL A 87 54.65 1.89 -26.05
N CYS A 88 54.90 0.75 -25.40
CA CYS A 88 56.24 0.16 -25.32
C CYS A 88 56.72 -0.40 -26.67
N TRP A 89 55.81 -0.96 -27.49
CA TRP A 89 56.15 -1.46 -28.83
C TRP A 89 56.45 -0.32 -29.83
N ALA A 90 55.75 0.81 -29.74
CA ALA A 90 55.96 1.96 -30.63
C ALA A 90 57.23 2.78 -30.33
N ARG A 91 57.99 2.42 -29.29
CA ARG A 91 59.15 3.18 -28.80
C ARG A 91 60.48 2.41 -28.94
N ASN A 92 60.47 1.24 -29.56
CA ASN A 92 61.61 0.37 -29.87
C ASN A 92 61.64 0.12 -31.38
#